data_AF-A0AAD7W399-F1
#
_entry.id   AF-A0AAD7W399-F1
#
_cell.length_a   1.000
_cell.length_b   1.000
_cell.length_c   1.000
_cell.angle_alpha   90.00
_cell.angle_beta   90.00
_cell.angle_gamma   90.00
#
_symmetry.space_group_name_H-M   'P 1'
#
loop_
_entity.id
_entity.type
_entity.pdbx_description
1 polymer ?
#
loop_
_entity_poly.entity_id
_entity_poly.type
_entity_poly.pdbx_seq_one_letter_code
_entity_poly.pdbx_strand_id
1 'polypeptide(L)'
;MEAPQDSAPSPFELLEPPGSAGFLRLSRPCCYVFPAGAGGGGSAFFAVDGFSMLVDGGADARPCFWRLLRRLDRVDALMLTHAGPGSLTGVASLLRRKVAELEEKEERAGAGGGAQTSGSSLPRSAWSPDEGDLTALILRCLERLAIAPEPLSRTPGPHAQPITLFRKMGVGQLELYVLSPGRGGPASVCALLVWRPARLWDRPVRVLFPGRAPQGTVLEGLERLKHLDFLRRAPARPEQPAPNPHGPGARQGGRRERATGGRGGAGLGAGPGAGGAGPGAETPSPKRTGPRTGWRWRNLLKPRNQRKI
;
A
#
# COMPACT_ATOMS: atom_id res chain seq x y z
N MET A 1 -28.02 -36.65 -9.78
CA MET A 1 -27.14 -35.61 -10.33
C MET A 1 -26.89 -34.61 -9.22
N GLU A 2 -25.87 -34.84 -8.40
CA GLU A 2 -25.37 -33.81 -7.47
C GLU A 2 -24.78 -32.68 -8.32
N ALA A 3 -25.21 -31.45 -8.07
CA ALA A 3 -24.56 -30.28 -8.63
C ALA A 3 -23.10 -30.25 -8.12
N PRO A 4 -22.12 -29.85 -8.95
CA PRO A 4 -20.76 -29.70 -8.47
C PRO A 4 -20.75 -28.67 -7.34
N GLN A 5 -20.30 -29.09 -6.15
CA GLN A 5 -19.95 -28.17 -5.08
C GLN A 5 -18.82 -27.30 -5.60
N ASP A 6 -19.14 -26.09 -6.06
CA ASP A 6 -18.16 -25.09 -6.46
C ASP A 6 -17.40 -24.68 -5.19
N SER A 7 -16.32 -25.40 -4.88
CA SER A 7 -15.50 -25.15 -3.70
C SER A 7 -14.94 -23.74 -3.79
N ALA A 8 -15.15 -22.92 -2.75
CA ALA A 8 -14.63 -21.56 -2.71
C ALA A 8 -13.13 -21.52 -3.07
N PRO A 9 -12.69 -20.57 -3.92
CA PRO A 9 -11.34 -20.53 -4.44
C PRO A 9 -10.32 -20.41 -3.30
N SER A 10 -9.19 -21.09 -3.42
CA SER A 10 -8.17 -21.05 -2.37
C SER A 10 -7.61 -19.62 -2.22
N PRO A 11 -7.24 -19.19 -0.99
CA PRO A 11 -6.60 -17.88 -0.81
C PRO A 11 -5.33 -17.72 -1.66
N PHE A 12 -4.69 -18.84 -2.03
CA PHE A 12 -3.49 -18.86 -2.84
C PHE A 12 -3.73 -18.65 -4.34
N GLU A 13 -4.86 -19.16 -4.85
CA GLU A 13 -5.33 -18.89 -6.22
C GLU A 13 -5.85 -17.46 -6.36
N LEU A 14 -6.51 -16.97 -5.32
CA LEU A 14 -7.08 -15.62 -5.31
C LEU A 14 -5.98 -14.56 -5.36
N LEU A 15 -4.94 -14.75 -4.55
CA LEU A 15 -3.80 -13.85 -4.41
C LEU A 15 -2.51 -14.56 -4.75
N GLU A 16 -2.08 -14.44 -6.01
CA GLU A 16 -0.87 -15.09 -6.52
C GLU A 16 0.38 -14.77 -5.70
N PRO A 17 1.31 -15.72 -5.52
CA PRO A 17 2.60 -15.41 -4.93
C PRO A 17 3.39 -14.46 -5.83
N PRO A 18 4.42 -13.78 -5.30
CA PRO A 18 5.20 -12.86 -6.13
C PRO A 18 6.17 -13.61 -7.04
N GLY A 19 6.22 -13.20 -8.31
CA GLY A 19 6.93 -13.94 -9.37
C GLY A 19 8.43 -13.64 -9.53
N SER A 20 9.02 -12.69 -8.78
CA SER A 20 10.43 -12.29 -8.96
C SER A 20 11.14 -12.09 -7.63
N ALA A 21 12.44 -12.42 -7.57
CA ALA A 21 13.29 -12.12 -6.43
C ALA A 21 13.60 -10.61 -6.36
N GLY A 22 13.18 -9.95 -5.28
CA GLY A 22 13.45 -8.53 -5.03
C GLY A 22 12.20 -7.78 -4.55
N PHE A 23 12.43 -6.69 -3.82
CA PHE A 23 11.36 -5.83 -3.31
C PHE A 23 11.44 -4.44 -3.95
N LEU A 24 10.27 -3.90 -4.29
CA LEU A 24 10.14 -2.51 -4.71
C LEU A 24 10.39 -1.61 -3.49
N ARG A 25 11.36 -0.69 -3.60
CA ARG A 25 11.64 0.32 -2.57
C ARG A 25 11.06 1.66 -2.97
N LEU A 26 10.20 2.21 -2.10
CA LEU A 26 9.57 3.51 -2.27
C LEU A 26 10.33 4.52 -1.40
N SER A 27 11.13 5.39 -2.04
CA SER A 27 12.02 6.34 -1.34
C SER A 27 11.45 7.75 -1.22
N ARG A 28 10.45 8.10 -2.04
CA ARG A 28 9.76 9.38 -2.01
C ARG A 28 8.31 9.19 -1.58
N PRO A 29 7.68 10.20 -0.93
CA PRO A 29 6.26 10.18 -0.68
C PRO A 29 5.49 9.92 -1.97
N CYS A 30 4.71 8.84 -2.00
CA CYS A 30 3.89 8.47 -3.15
C CYS A 30 2.52 7.96 -2.68
N CYS A 31 1.51 8.22 -3.50
CA CYS A 31 0.15 7.75 -3.29
C CYS A 31 -0.31 7.07 -4.58
N TYR A 32 -0.60 5.77 -4.50
CA TYR A 32 -1.22 5.00 -5.57
C TYR A 32 -2.72 4.95 -5.29
N VAL A 33 -3.52 5.33 -6.29
CA VAL A 33 -4.98 5.23 -6.22
C VAL A 33 -5.41 4.08 -7.10
N PHE A 34 -6.13 3.14 -6.52
CA PHE A 34 -6.69 1.98 -7.19
C PHE A 34 -8.18 2.26 -7.40
N PRO A 35 -8.60 2.55 -8.65
CA PRO A 35 -9.97 2.92 -8.94
C PRO A 35 -10.93 1.78 -8.60
N ALA A 36 -12.14 2.14 -8.19
CA ALA A 36 -13.21 1.19 -7.92
C ALA A 36 -13.55 0.41 -9.21
N GLY A 37 -13.62 -0.91 -9.10
CA GLY A 37 -14.23 -1.75 -10.13
C GLY A 37 -15.76 -1.64 -10.10
N ALA A 38 -16.43 -2.48 -10.89
CA ALA A 38 -17.90 -2.50 -11.00
C ALA A 38 -18.64 -2.67 -9.65
N GLY A 39 -18.01 -3.28 -8.64
CA GLY A 39 -18.57 -3.48 -7.29
C GLY A 39 -18.53 -2.26 -6.36
N GLY A 40 -17.99 -1.12 -6.81
CA GLY A 40 -17.84 0.08 -5.98
C GLY A 40 -16.73 -0.01 -4.94
N GLY A 41 -16.34 1.14 -4.36
CA GLY A 41 -15.25 1.21 -3.39
C GLY A 41 -13.86 1.19 -4.03
N GLY A 42 -13.08 2.24 -3.78
CA GLY A 42 -11.69 2.32 -4.20
C GLY A 42 -10.75 1.87 -3.08
N SER A 43 -9.48 1.75 -3.41
CA SER A 43 -8.41 1.64 -2.41
C SER A 43 -7.27 2.58 -2.77
N ALA A 44 -6.45 2.88 -1.79
CA ALA A 44 -5.24 3.67 -1.99
C ALA A 44 -4.09 3.08 -1.20
N PHE A 45 -2.88 3.27 -1.70
CA PHE A 45 -1.66 2.88 -1.01
C PHE A 45 -0.74 4.08 -0.92
N PHE A 46 -0.43 4.50 0.31
CA PHE A 46 0.48 5.59 0.59
C PHE A 46 1.81 5.05 1.11
N ALA A 47 2.92 5.59 0.65
CA ALA A 47 4.23 5.24 1.17
C ALA A 47 5.18 6.43 1.23
N VAL A 48 6.08 6.37 2.21
CA VAL A 48 7.27 7.21 2.38
C VAL A 48 8.47 6.29 2.69
N ASP A 49 9.70 6.79 2.66
CA ASP A 49 10.87 5.96 2.99
C ASP A 49 10.77 5.40 4.42
N GLY A 50 10.44 4.12 4.52
CA GLY A 50 10.34 3.36 5.77
C GLY A 50 8.93 3.22 6.37
N PHE A 51 7.89 3.76 5.73
CA PHE A 51 6.50 3.57 6.16
C PHE A 51 5.54 3.43 4.98
N SER A 52 4.58 2.52 5.10
CA SER A 52 3.58 2.20 4.09
C SER A 52 2.22 1.94 4.70
N MET A 53 1.16 2.38 4.02
CA MET A 53 -0.20 2.30 4.49
C MET A 53 -1.16 1.95 3.36
N LEU A 54 -1.94 0.89 3.54
CA LEU A 54 -3.09 0.58 2.68
C LEU A 54 -4.34 1.24 3.27
N VAL A 55 -5.13 1.89 2.41
CA VAL A 55 -6.43 2.47 2.74
C VAL A 55 -7.48 1.76 1.92
N ASP A 56 -8.42 1.10 2.60
CA ASP A 56 -9.50 0.30 2.02
C ASP A 56 -9.05 -0.85 1.08
N GLY A 57 -9.98 -1.77 0.83
CA GLY A 57 -9.76 -2.99 0.05
C GLY A 57 -10.38 -3.00 -1.35
N GLY A 58 -11.33 -2.11 -1.64
CA GLY A 58 -12.21 -2.28 -2.79
C GLY A 58 -13.16 -3.48 -2.63
N ALA A 59 -14.15 -3.57 -3.52
CA ALA A 59 -15.18 -4.63 -3.52
C ALA A 59 -14.74 -5.97 -4.16
N ASP A 60 -13.56 -6.04 -4.79
CA ASP A 60 -13.10 -7.24 -5.48
C ASP A 60 -12.31 -8.16 -4.53
N ALA A 61 -12.65 -9.45 -4.54
CA ALA A 61 -11.91 -10.49 -3.81
C ALA A 61 -10.50 -10.69 -4.39
N ARG A 62 -10.28 -10.33 -5.67
CA ARG A 62 -8.97 -10.22 -6.34
C ARG A 62 -8.56 -8.74 -6.47
N PRO A 63 -8.20 -8.07 -5.37
CA PRO A 63 -7.89 -6.65 -5.38
C PRO A 63 -6.76 -6.31 -6.34
N CYS A 64 -6.96 -5.28 -7.17
CA CYS A 64 -5.96 -4.82 -8.13
C CYS A 64 -4.69 -4.28 -7.46
N PHE A 65 -4.77 -3.81 -6.21
CA PHE A 65 -3.61 -3.40 -5.41
C PHE A 65 -2.64 -4.55 -5.14
N TRP A 66 -3.10 -5.81 -5.18
CA TRP A 66 -2.26 -6.97 -4.89
C TRP A 66 -1.04 -7.04 -5.80
N ARG A 67 -1.20 -6.63 -7.08
CA ARG A 67 -0.08 -6.54 -8.02
C ARG A 67 1.06 -5.67 -7.50
N LEU A 68 0.75 -4.59 -6.77
CA LEU A 68 1.75 -3.74 -6.13
C LEU A 68 2.23 -4.37 -4.81
N LEU A 69 1.30 -4.69 -3.90
CA LEU A 69 1.61 -5.11 -2.54
C LEU A 69 2.49 -6.36 -2.50
N ARG A 70 2.26 -7.30 -3.42
CA ARG A 70 3.04 -8.54 -3.52
C ARG A 70 4.52 -8.30 -3.86
N ARG A 71 4.89 -7.11 -4.35
CA ARG A 71 6.28 -6.71 -4.62
C ARG A 71 6.91 -5.89 -3.49
N LEU A 72 6.17 -5.60 -2.43
CA LEU A 72 6.68 -4.87 -1.27
C LEU A 72 7.22 -5.84 -0.23
N ASP A 73 8.18 -5.37 0.57
CA ASP A 73 8.72 -6.15 1.70
C ASP A 73 7.71 -6.24 2.85
N ARG A 74 6.92 -5.18 3.06
CA ARG A 74 5.90 -5.09 4.12
C ARG A 74 4.87 -4.01 3.84
N VAL A 75 3.77 -4.06 4.59
CA VAL A 75 2.76 -3.00 4.72
C VAL A 75 2.65 -2.69 6.22
N ASP A 76 2.96 -1.44 6.61
CA ASP A 76 3.09 -1.08 8.04
C ASP A 76 1.74 -0.78 8.71
N ALA A 77 0.77 -0.27 7.95
CA ALA A 77 -0.54 0.09 8.46
C ALA A 77 -1.66 -0.22 7.47
N LEU A 78 -2.85 -0.46 8.01
CA LEU A 78 -4.08 -0.64 7.25
C LEU A 78 -5.16 0.24 7.88
N MET A 79 -5.83 1.08 7.08
CA MET A 79 -6.96 1.90 7.51
C MET A 79 -8.20 1.54 6.70
N LEU A 80 -9.28 1.25 7.41
CA LEU A 80 -10.58 0.96 6.85
C LEU A 80 -11.48 2.17 7.11
N THR A 81 -12.03 2.75 6.05
CA THR A 81 -12.84 3.96 6.14
C THR A 81 -14.28 3.67 6.52
N HIS A 82 -14.78 2.46 6.32
CA HIS A 82 -16.13 2.03 6.68
C HIS A 82 -16.25 0.51 6.68
N ALA A 83 -17.27 0.01 7.40
CA ALA A 83 -17.65 -1.40 7.38
C ALA A 83 -18.61 -1.67 6.21
N GLY A 84 -18.06 -2.01 5.04
CA GLY A 84 -18.84 -2.37 3.86
C GLY A 84 -17.98 -3.06 2.81
N PRO A 85 -18.59 -3.78 1.86
CA PRO A 85 -17.87 -4.62 0.90
C PRO A 85 -16.85 -3.82 0.07
N GLY A 86 -17.16 -2.58 -0.31
CA GLY A 86 -16.25 -1.69 -1.02
C GLY A 86 -14.96 -1.30 -0.27
N SER A 87 -14.90 -1.54 1.04
CA SER A 87 -13.72 -1.31 1.88
C SER A 87 -13.12 -2.61 2.41
N LEU A 88 -13.96 -3.62 2.66
CA LEU A 88 -13.55 -4.83 3.37
C LEU A 88 -13.14 -5.99 2.47
N THR A 89 -13.74 -6.17 1.28
CA THR A 89 -13.59 -7.42 0.52
C THR A 89 -12.13 -7.74 0.16
N GLY A 90 -11.42 -6.80 -0.47
CA GLY A 90 -10.01 -7.02 -0.81
C GLY A 90 -9.09 -7.18 0.41
N VAL A 91 -9.43 -6.53 1.54
CA VAL A 91 -8.69 -6.69 2.81
C VAL A 91 -8.95 -8.05 3.43
N ALA A 92 -10.19 -8.54 3.40
CA ALA A 92 -10.54 -9.88 3.87
C ALA A 92 -9.76 -10.95 3.09
N SER A 93 -9.68 -10.83 1.76
CA SER A 93 -8.83 -11.69 0.92
C SER A 93 -7.36 -11.65 1.35
N LEU A 94 -6.82 -10.45 1.55
CA LEU A 94 -5.43 -10.25 1.97
C LEU A 94 -5.13 -10.91 3.32
N LEU A 95 -6.01 -10.72 4.30
CA LEU A 95 -5.84 -11.28 5.65
C LEU A 95 -6.04 -12.80 5.67
N ARG A 96 -7.02 -13.33 4.93
CA ARG A 96 -7.20 -14.79 4.76
C ARG A 96 -5.96 -15.44 4.17
N ARG A 97 -5.41 -14.85 3.11
CA ARG A 97 -4.16 -15.29 2.51
C ARG A 97 -3.02 -15.27 3.53
N LYS A 98 -2.94 -14.22 4.35
CA LYS A 98 -1.90 -14.10 5.38
C LYS A 98 -2.01 -15.15 6.49
N VAL A 99 -3.24 -15.47 6.91
CA VAL A 99 -3.52 -16.55 7.86
C VAL A 99 -3.11 -17.89 7.27
N ALA A 100 -3.47 -18.19 6.02
CA ALA A 100 -3.11 -19.44 5.37
C ALA A 100 -1.57 -19.62 5.26
N GLU A 101 -0.81 -18.55 5.02
CA GLU A 101 0.66 -18.59 5.05
C GLU A 101 1.24 -18.86 6.44
N LEU A 102 0.58 -18.42 7.51
CA LEU A 102 0.98 -18.71 8.88
C LEU A 102 0.81 -20.22 9.16
N GLU A 103 -0.34 -20.77 8.78
CA GLU A 103 -0.67 -22.18 8.97
C GLU A 103 0.29 -23.10 8.23
N GLU A 104 0.56 -22.86 6.94
CA GLU A 104 1.51 -23.69 6.21
C GLU A 104 2.94 -23.62 6.79
N LYS A 105 3.29 -22.51 7.46
CA LYS A 105 4.59 -22.36 8.12
C LYS A 105 4.65 -23.15 9.43
N GLU A 106 3.55 -23.16 10.19
CA GLU A 106 3.41 -23.97 11.41
C GLU A 106 3.42 -25.46 11.08
N GLU A 107 2.72 -25.89 10.03
CA GLU A 107 2.72 -27.28 9.56
C GLU A 107 4.12 -27.74 9.13
N ARG A 108 4.84 -26.92 8.35
CA ARG A 108 6.22 -27.22 7.94
C ARG A 108 7.21 -27.25 9.11
N ALA A 109 6.96 -26.46 10.16
CA ALA A 109 7.78 -26.47 11.38
C ALA A 109 7.47 -27.67 12.29
N GLY A 110 6.21 -28.10 12.35
CA GLY A 110 5.77 -29.26 13.14
C GLY A 110 6.16 -30.61 12.54
N ALA A 111 6.31 -30.71 11.22
CA ALA A 111 6.71 -31.94 10.53
C ALA A 111 8.16 -32.41 10.81
N GLY A 112 8.99 -31.59 11.48
CA GLY A 112 10.38 -31.93 11.83
C GLY A 112 10.59 -32.52 13.24
N GLY A 113 9.53 -32.61 14.06
CA GLY A 113 9.60 -33.12 15.43
C GLY A 113 8.86 -34.44 15.58
N GLY A 114 9.57 -35.56 15.46
CA GLY A 114 9.03 -36.88 15.81
C GLY A 114 8.79 -36.98 17.32
N ALA A 115 7.58 -36.65 17.76
CA ALA A 115 7.02 -37.11 19.02
C ALA A 115 5.50 -37.06 18.93
N GLN A 116 4.91 -38.24 18.74
CA GLN A 116 3.48 -38.48 18.83
C GLN A 116 3.06 -38.18 20.28
N THR A 117 2.63 -36.95 20.54
CA THR A 117 1.98 -36.59 21.80
C THR A 117 0.55 -36.24 21.47
N SER A 118 -0.34 -37.14 21.89
CA SER A 118 -1.77 -36.90 21.97
C SER A 118 -2.02 -35.76 22.95
N GLY A 119 -2.05 -34.52 22.44
CA GLY A 119 -2.26 -33.31 23.22
C GLY A 119 -3.06 -32.32 22.39
N SER A 120 -4.38 -32.30 22.63
CA SER A 120 -5.40 -31.38 22.11
C SER A 120 -5.04 -30.64 20.80
N SER A 121 -5.21 -31.32 19.66
CA SER A 121 -5.60 -30.59 18.47
C SER A 121 -6.96 -29.97 18.79
N LEU A 122 -7.00 -28.63 18.94
CA LEU A 122 -8.26 -27.92 18.83
C LEU A 122 -8.97 -28.50 17.59
N PRO A 123 -10.27 -28.85 17.68
CA PRO A 123 -10.93 -29.45 16.56
C PRO A 123 -10.69 -28.52 15.38
N ARG A 124 -10.25 -29.13 14.28
CA ARG A 124 -10.12 -28.55 12.93
C ARG A 124 -11.54 -28.19 12.44
N SER A 125 -12.29 -27.48 13.27
CA SER A 125 -13.72 -27.29 13.21
C SER A 125 -13.96 -26.57 11.91
N ALA A 126 -14.68 -27.28 11.04
CA ALA A 126 -15.21 -26.85 9.78
C ALA A 126 -15.17 -25.33 9.65
N TRP A 127 -14.21 -24.85 8.85
CA TRP A 127 -14.24 -23.50 8.35
C TRP A 127 -15.45 -23.43 7.41
N SER A 128 -16.61 -23.19 8.00
CA SER A 128 -17.74 -22.66 7.28
C SER A 128 -17.57 -21.15 7.35
N PRO A 129 -17.00 -20.50 6.32
CA PRO A 129 -17.11 -19.06 6.25
C PRO A 129 -18.58 -18.77 6.01
N ASP A 130 -19.23 -18.16 7.00
CA ASP A 130 -20.35 -17.30 6.67
C ASP A 130 -19.74 -16.14 5.86
N GLU A 131 -19.57 -16.35 4.55
CA GLU A 131 -19.00 -15.36 3.60
C GLU A 131 -19.81 -14.06 3.60
N GLY A 132 -21.00 -14.04 4.21
CA GLY A 132 -21.87 -12.89 4.34
C GLY A 132 -21.33 -11.78 5.24
N ASP A 133 -20.62 -12.10 6.34
CA ASP A 133 -20.10 -11.08 7.27
C ASP A 133 -18.58 -10.90 7.17
N LEU A 134 -18.18 -10.02 6.24
CA LEU A 134 -16.80 -9.59 6.04
C LEU A 134 -16.17 -8.98 7.30
N THR A 135 -16.95 -8.36 8.18
CA THR A 135 -16.43 -7.71 9.40
C THR A 135 -16.00 -8.77 10.40
N ALA A 136 -16.86 -9.76 10.67
CA ALA A 136 -16.54 -10.88 11.55
C ALA A 136 -15.35 -11.69 11.02
N LEU A 137 -15.28 -11.89 9.70
CA LEU A 137 -14.14 -12.55 9.06
C LEU A 137 -12.82 -11.80 9.29
N ILE A 138 -12.79 -10.48 9.08
CA ILE A 138 -11.61 -9.64 9.36
C ILE A 138 -11.26 -9.72 10.85
N LEU A 139 -12.27 -9.61 11.71
CA LEU A 139 -12.26 -9.92 13.15
C LEU A 139 -11.31 -11.07 13.50
N ARG A 140 -11.75 -12.23 13.03
CA ARG A 140 -11.11 -13.53 13.26
C ARG A 140 -9.72 -13.61 12.63
N CYS A 141 -9.53 -13.07 11.43
CA CYS A 141 -8.20 -13.08 10.80
C CYS A 141 -7.19 -12.24 11.59
N LEU A 142 -7.59 -11.07 12.10
CA LEU A 142 -6.72 -10.21 12.91
C LEU A 142 -6.34 -10.88 14.24
N GLU A 143 -7.29 -11.53 14.90
CA GLU A 143 -7.05 -12.32 16.11
C GLU A 143 -5.99 -13.40 15.86
N ARG A 144 -6.14 -14.18 14.78
CA ARG A 144 -5.18 -15.23 14.40
C ARG A 144 -3.80 -14.69 14.04
N LEU A 145 -3.73 -13.49 13.49
CA LEU A 145 -2.47 -12.81 13.18
C LEU A 145 -1.87 -12.07 14.39
N ALA A 146 -2.56 -12.10 15.54
CA ALA A 146 -2.21 -11.34 16.75
C ALA A 146 -2.08 -9.83 16.50
N ILE A 147 -3.01 -9.27 15.72
CA ILE A 147 -3.09 -7.84 15.39
C ILE A 147 -4.32 -7.25 16.09
N ALA A 148 -4.11 -6.26 16.96
CA ALA A 148 -5.20 -5.53 17.58
C ALA A 148 -5.69 -4.40 16.64
N PRO A 149 -6.96 -4.37 16.22
CA PRO A 149 -7.52 -3.24 15.50
C PRO A 149 -7.72 -2.05 16.44
N GLU A 150 -7.34 -0.86 15.99
CA GLU A 150 -7.51 0.39 16.74
C GLU A 150 -8.68 1.20 16.15
N PRO A 151 -9.72 1.52 16.93
CA PRO A 151 -10.83 2.33 16.45
C PRO A 151 -10.37 3.78 16.20
N LEU A 152 -10.64 4.29 14.99
CA LEU A 152 -10.39 5.69 14.67
C LEU A 152 -11.62 6.51 15.05
N SER A 153 -11.41 7.48 15.92
CA SER A 153 -12.44 8.43 16.31
C SER A 153 -11.88 9.83 16.34
N ARG A 154 -12.77 10.79 16.12
CA ARG A 154 -12.44 12.21 16.20
C ARG A 154 -12.04 12.55 17.64
N THR A 155 -10.90 13.23 17.80
CA THR A 155 -10.49 13.77 19.10
C THR A 155 -11.48 14.83 19.60
N PRO A 156 -11.80 14.89 20.90
CA PRO A 156 -12.68 15.92 21.44
C PRO A 156 -12.01 17.30 21.41
N GLY A 157 -12.81 18.38 21.29
CA GLY A 157 -12.34 19.77 21.33
C GLY A 157 -12.52 20.56 20.02
N PRO A 158 -12.12 21.84 19.98
CA PRO A 158 -12.29 22.70 18.81
C PRO A 158 -11.29 22.43 17.69
N HIS A 159 -10.13 21.86 18.02
CA HIS A 159 -9.03 21.60 17.09
C HIS A 159 -8.73 20.11 16.99
N ALA A 160 -8.56 19.60 15.78
CA ALA A 160 -8.21 18.21 15.56
C ALA A 160 -6.72 17.98 15.88
N GLN A 161 -6.44 17.04 16.78
CA GLN A 161 -5.07 16.63 17.11
C GLN A 161 -4.60 15.47 16.21
N PRO A 162 -3.32 15.44 15.80
CA PRO A 162 -2.78 14.37 14.97
C PRO A 162 -2.44 13.11 15.75
N ILE A 163 -2.63 11.96 15.11
CA ILE A 163 -1.99 10.70 15.48
C ILE A 163 -0.68 10.59 14.69
N THR A 164 0.45 10.49 15.37
CA THR A 164 1.75 10.29 14.69
C THR A 164 1.88 8.82 14.28
N LEU A 165 1.83 8.54 12.98
CA LEU A 165 1.98 7.19 12.43
C LEU A 165 3.45 6.80 12.25
N PHE A 166 4.29 7.76 11.90
CA PHE A 166 5.71 7.53 11.65
C PHE A 166 6.53 8.79 11.90
N ARG A 167 7.75 8.64 12.43
CA ARG A 167 8.71 9.74 12.60
C ARG A 167 10.13 9.22 12.44
N LYS A 168 10.91 9.88 11.59
CA LYS A 168 12.33 9.59 11.34
C LYS A 168 13.13 10.90 11.45
N MET A 169 14.01 10.97 12.45
CA MET A 169 14.83 12.15 12.72
C MET A 169 15.63 12.55 11.48
N GLY A 170 15.63 13.86 11.17
CA GLY A 170 16.30 14.41 9.99
C GLY A 170 15.63 14.11 8.63
N VAL A 171 14.56 13.30 8.61
CA VAL A 171 13.82 12.95 7.37
C VAL A 171 12.43 13.56 7.37
N GLY A 172 11.63 13.29 8.41
CA GLY A 172 10.27 13.81 8.51
C GLY A 172 9.36 12.97 9.40
N GLN A 173 8.08 13.34 9.39
CA GLN A 173 7.03 12.68 10.15
C GLN A 173 5.72 12.58 9.36
N LEU A 174 4.97 11.51 9.62
CA LEU A 174 3.66 11.25 9.06
C LEU A 174 2.61 11.34 10.17
N GLU A 175 1.63 12.20 9.97
CA GLU A 175 0.53 12.47 10.89
C GLU A 175 -0.82 12.16 10.24
N LEU A 176 -1.74 11.60 11.02
CA LEU A 176 -3.12 11.33 10.62
C LEU A 176 -4.07 12.17 11.47
N TYR A 177 -4.86 13.03 10.84
CA TYR A 177 -5.90 13.82 11.49
C TYR A 177 -7.26 13.19 11.20
N VAL A 178 -7.90 12.62 12.21
CA VAL A 178 -9.23 12.00 12.10
C VAL A 178 -10.31 13.08 12.22
N LEU A 179 -11.11 13.25 11.17
CA LEU A 179 -12.15 14.28 11.05
C LEU A 179 -13.54 13.74 11.38
N SER A 180 -13.79 12.47 11.03
CA SER A 180 -14.97 11.70 11.41
C SER A 180 -14.56 10.24 11.67
N PRO A 181 -15.35 9.42 12.38
CA PRO A 181 -16.65 9.74 12.99
C PRO A 181 -16.54 10.64 14.22
N GLY A 182 -17.51 11.57 14.35
CA GLY A 182 -17.75 12.32 15.58
C GLY A 182 -18.77 11.60 16.48
N ARG A 183 -19.13 12.22 17.61
CA ARG A 183 -20.14 11.67 18.53
C ARG A 183 -21.50 11.65 17.82
N GLY A 184 -22.08 10.46 17.59
CA GLY A 184 -23.38 10.29 16.95
C GLY A 184 -23.41 10.43 15.42
N GLY A 185 -22.26 10.52 14.75
CA GLY A 185 -22.17 10.59 13.29
C GLY A 185 -22.15 9.21 12.61
N PRO A 186 -22.30 9.14 11.26
CA PRO A 186 -22.18 7.89 10.52
C PRO A 186 -20.82 7.24 10.78
N ALA A 187 -20.79 5.90 10.84
CA ALA A 187 -19.61 5.07 11.12
C ALA A 187 -18.62 5.03 9.94
N SER A 188 -18.26 6.19 9.36
CA SER A 188 -17.22 6.30 8.35
C SER A 188 -16.13 7.28 8.76
N VAL A 189 -14.89 6.84 8.56
CA VAL A 189 -13.69 7.62 8.79
C VAL A 189 -13.44 8.56 7.62
N CYS A 190 -13.38 9.85 7.92
CA CYS A 190 -12.79 10.88 7.09
C CYS A 190 -11.49 11.30 7.76
N ALA A 191 -10.37 11.25 7.06
CA ALA A 191 -9.08 11.56 7.65
C ALA A 191 -8.15 12.29 6.67
N LEU A 192 -7.36 13.21 7.21
CA LEU A 192 -6.29 13.90 6.49
C LEU A 192 -4.94 13.30 6.88
N LEU A 193 -4.23 12.75 5.91
CA LEU A 193 -2.86 12.27 6.06
C LEU A 193 -1.87 13.37 5.66
N VAL A 194 -0.91 13.67 6.53
CA VAL A 194 0.08 14.74 6.32
C VAL A 194 1.49 14.21 6.51
N TRP A 195 2.28 14.22 5.45
CA TRP A 195 3.73 14.05 5.52
C TRP A 195 4.41 15.41 5.65
N ARG A 196 5.17 15.58 6.74
CA ARG A 196 5.96 16.78 7.02
C ARG A 196 7.45 16.42 6.94
N PRO A 197 8.16 16.86 5.89
CA PRO A 197 9.61 16.74 5.83
C PRO A 197 10.29 17.43 7.02
N ALA A 198 11.47 16.96 7.42
CA ALA A 198 12.26 17.60 8.48
C ALA A 198 12.81 18.98 8.06
N ARG A 199 13.05 19.17 6.76
CA ARG A 199 13.52 20.42 6.19
C ARG A 199 12.35 21.37 5.98
N LEU A 200 12.44 22.59 6.49
CA LEU A 200 11.35 23.58 6.47
C LEU A 200 11.00 24.10 5.06
N TRP A 201 11.92 23.94 4.09
CA TRP A 201 11.72 24.30 2.69
C TRP A 201 11.15 23.16 1.84
N ASP A 202 11.24 21.92 2.32
CA ASP A 202 10.62 20.79 1.63
C ASP A 202 9.10 20.84 1.85
N ARG A 203 8.34 20.57 0.80
CA ARG A 203 6.89 20.77 0.81
C ARG A 203 6.17 19.62 1.52
N PRO A 204 5.18 19.91 2.37
CA PRO A 204 4.36 18.87 2.96
C PRO A 204 3.47 18.21 1.91
N VAL A 205 3.27 16.90 2.03
CA VAL A 205 2.27 16.16 1.26
C VAL A 205 1.03 16.00 2.11
N ARG A 206 -0.14 16.25 1.51
CA ARG A 206 -1.45 16.25 2.17
C ARG A 206 -2.39 15.42 1.32
N VAL A 207 -2.99 14.38 1.90
CA VAL A 207 -3.94 13.51 1.22
C VAL A 207 -5.19 13.38 2.09
N LEU A 208 -6.33 13.84 1.58
CA LEU A 208 -7.61 13.70 2.25
C LEU A 208 -8.28 12.40 1.78
N PHE A 209 -8.61 11.54 2.73
CA PHE A 209 -9.45 10.36 2.53
C PHE A 209 -10.84 10.67 3.09
N PRO A 210 -11.82 11.07 2.25
CA PRO A 210 -13.14 11.47 2.73
C PRO A 210 -14.00 10.28 3.18
N GLY A 211 -13.63 9.04 2.80
CA GLY A 211 -14.44 7.86 3.06
C GLY A 211 -15.84 8.01 2.45
N ARG A 212 -16.88 7.61 3.20
CA ARG A 212 -18.29 7.84 2.88
C ARG A 212 -18.88 9.03 3.65
N ALA A 213 -18.04 9.94 4.15
CA ALA A 213 -18.52 11.09 4.91
C ALA A 213 -19.30 12.05 4.01
N PRO A 214 -20.53 12.46 4.41
CA PRO A 214 -21.27 13.51 3.71
C PRO A 214 -20.45 14.80 3.64
N GLN A 215 -20.70 15.62 2.62
CA GLN A 215 -19.98 16.88 2.42
C GLN A 215 -20.00 17.76 3.68
N GLY A 216 -21.14 17.88 4.37
CA GLY A 216 -21.24 18.65 5.62
C GLY A 216 -20.26 18.17 6.70
N THR A 217 -20.13 16.86 6.88
CA THR A 217 -19.18 16.25 7.82
C THR A 217 -17.73 16.51 7.41
N VAL A 218 -17.41 16.45 6.11
CA VAL A 218 -16.07 16.78 5.62
C VAL A 218 -15.75 18.25 5.90
N LEU A 219 -16.66 19.17 5.58
CA LEU A 219 -16.46 20.61 5.79
C LEU A 219 -16.32 20.96 7.27
N GLU A 220 -17.17 20.40 8.14
CA GLU A 220 -17.06 20.55 9.59
C GLU A 220 -15.70 20.02 10.10
N GLY A 221 -15.26 18.89 9.58
CA GLY A 221 -13.95 18.32 9.88
C GLY A 221 -12.79 19.25 9.49
N LEU A 222 -12.84 19.80 8.27
CA LEU A 222 -11.82 20.71 7.75
C LEU A 222 -11.77 22.04 8.53
N GLU A 223 -12.91 22.53 9.03
CA GLU A 223 -12.98 23.72 9.89
C GLU A 223 -12.06 23.58 11.11
N ARG A 224 -12.04 22.39 11.71
CA ARG A 224 -11.21 22.07 12.90
C ARG A 224 -9.72 22.03 12.60
N LEU A 225 -9.33 22.04 11.32
CA LEU A 225 -7.94 22.09 10.87
C LEU A 225 -7.44 23.52 10.53
N LYS A 226 -8.28 24.56 10.61
CA LYS A 226 -7.90 25.94 10.23
C LYS A 226 -6.71 26.52 10.98
N HIS A 227 -6.42 25.99 12.17
CA HIS A 227 -5.27 26.36 12.99
C HIS A 227 -3.93 25.87 12.41
N LEU A 228 -3.94 24.97 11.43
CA LEU A 228 -2.74 24.40 10.82
C LEU A 228 -2.27 25.27 9.65
N ASP A 229 -1.26 26.11 9.89
CA ASP A 229 -0.72 27.04 8.90
C ASP A 229 -0.20 26.36 7.63
N PHE A 230 0.28 25.13 7.74
CA PHE A 230 0.77 24.37 6.58
C PHE A 230 -0.35 24.02 5.60
N LEU A 231 -1.63 24.06 6.00
CA LEU A 231 -2.77 23.89 5.10
C LEU A 231 -3.05 25.15 4.27
N ARG A 232 -2.67 26.33 4.76
CA ARG A 232 -2.90 27.61 4.10
C ARG A 232 -1.94 27.86 2.93
N ARG A 233 -0.84 27.11 2.86
CA ARG A 233 0.16 27.21 1.79
C ARG A 233 -0.26 26.37 0.59
N ALA A 234 -0.51 27.00 -0.55
CA ALA A 234 -0.71 26.29 -1.82
C ALA A 234 0.52 25.43 -2.13
N PRO A 235 0.36 24.22 -2.68
CA PRO A 235 1.50 23.51 -3.26
C PRO A 235 2.00 24.39 -4.40
N ALA A 236 3.17 25.03 -4.23
CA ALA A 236 3.67 25.90 -5.29
C ALA A 236 3.78 25.09 -6.60
N ARG A 237 3.48 25.72 -7.73
CA ARG A 237 3.59 25.07 -9.04
C ARG A 237 5.05 24.60 -9.20
N PRO A 238 5.35 23.45 -9.84
CA PRO A 238 6.68 23.29 -10.39
C PRO A 238 6.91 24.50 -11.29
N GLU A 239 7.97 25.27 -11.01
CA GLU A 239 8.47 26.27 -11.93
C GLU A 239 8.62 25.55 -13.27
N GLN A 240 7.80 25.93 -14.27
CA GLN A 240 8.11 25.56 -15.63
C GLN A 240 9.48 26.19 -15.90
N PRO A 241 10.50 25.43 -16.30
CA PRO A 241 11.73 26.05 -16.76
C PRO A 241 11.33 27.04 -17.86
N ALA A 242 11.77 28.29 -17.71
CA ALA A 242 11.48 29.35 -18.66
C ALA A 242 11.71 28.84 -20.10
N PRO A 243 10.85 29.19 -21.07
CA PRO A 243 11.07 28.78 -22.44
C PRO A 243 12.46 29.26 -22.88
N ASN A 244 13.32 28.31 -23.22
CA ASN A 244 14.69 28.55 -23.62
C ASN A 244 14.65 29.48 -24.86
N PRO A 245 15.25 30.69 -24.83
CA PRO A 245 15.15 31.64 -25.94
C PRO A 245 15.96 31.20 -27.19
N HIS A 246 16.65 30.07 -27.12
CA HIS A 246 17.45 29.53 -28.22
C HIS A 246 17.10 28.06 -28.47
N GLY A 247 16.09 27.85 -29.32
CA GLY A 247 15.78 26.58 -29.98
C GLY A 247 15.38 26.86 -31.43
N PRO A 248 15.83 26.05 -32.41
CA PRO A 248 15.75 26.39 -33.83
C PRO A 248 14.31 26.36 -34.33
N GLY A 249 13.98 27.31 -35.21
CA GLY A 249 12.63 27.64 -35.65
C GLY A 249 11.83 26.46 -36.19
N ALA A 250 10.61 26.31 -35.66
CA ALA A 250 9.58 25.46 -36.23
C ALA A 250 9.09 26.08 -37.56
N ARG A 251 9.56 25.54 -38.69
CA ARG A 251 8.89 25.74 -39.97
C ARG A 251 7.55 25.00 -39.94
N GLN A 252 6.46 25.77 -40.04
CA GLN A 252 5.15 25.25 -40.46
C GLN A 252 5.30 24.62 -41.85
N GLY A 253 4.82 23.39 -42.01
CA GLY A 253 4.79 22.67 -43.28
C GLY A 253 3.51 21.83 -43.33
N GLY A 254 2.66 22.14 -44.30
CA GLY A 254 1.28 21.69 -44.37
C GLY A 254 1.07 20.21 -44.72
N ARG A 255 -0.14 19.78 -44.38
CA ARG A 255 -0.92 18.66 -44.90
C ARG A 255 -0.54 18.21 -46.32
N ARG A 256 -0.23 16.91 -46.49
CA ARG A 256 -0.62 16.12 -47.68
C ARG A 256 -0.62 14.61 -47.40
N GLU A 257 -1.60 13.95 -48.01
CA GLU A 257 -1.96 12.54 -47.87
C GLU A 257 -1.06 11.58 -48.66
N ARG A 258 -1.14 10.31 -48.21
CA ARG A 258 -1.28 9.05 -48.97
C ARG A 258 -0.03 8.23 -49.35
N ALA A 259 -0.25 6.92 -49.14
CA ALA A 259 0.10 5.76 -49.96
C ALA A 259 1.38 4.97 -49.62
N THR A 260 1.13 3.82 -48.97
CA THR A 260 1.51 2.45 -49.38
C THR A 260 2.88 2.19 -50.00
N GLY A 261 3.59 1.24 -49.40
CA GLY A 261 4.27 0.18 -50.15
C GLY A 261 5.76 0.04 -49.89
N GLY A 262 6.20 -1.21 -49.74
CA GLY A 262 7.48 -1.63 -50.32
C GLY A 262 8.63 -1.90 -49.37
N ARG A 263 8.72 -3.18 -48.99
CA ARG A 263 9.91 -3.96 -48.62
C ARG A 263 11.27 -3.45 -49.14
N GLY A 264 12.30 -3.71 -48.34
CA GLY A 264 13.55 -4.33 -48.82
C GLY A 264 14.84 -3.70 -48.33
N GLY A 265 15.78 -4.55 -47.90
CA GLY A 265 17.21 -4.22 -47.95
C GLY A 265 17.98 -4.43 -46.65
N ALA A 266 18.52 -5.63 -46.48
CA ALA A 266 19.59 -5.94 -45.53
C ALA A 266 20.90 -5.27 -45.95
N GLY A 267 21.77 -4.97 -44.97
CA GLY A 267 23.13 -4.50 -45.21
C GLY A 267 24.00 -4.71 -43.97
N LEU A 268 24.84 -5.74 -44.03
CA LEU A 268 25.86 -6.12 -43.06
C LEU A 268 27.03 -5.12 -43.04
N GLY A 269 27.69 -4.97 -41.90
CA GLY A 269 28.99 -4.30 -41.80
C GLY A 269 29.62 -4.48 -40.42
N ALA A 270 30.69 -5.28 -40.34
CA ALA A 270 31.38 -5.68 -39.13
C ALA A 270 32.69 -4.91 -38.89
N GLY A 271 32.88 -4.43 -37.64
CA GLY A 271 34.14 -4.25 -36.87
C GLY A 271 35.27 -3.33 -37.40
N PRO A 272 36.40 -3.18 -36.68
CA PRO A 272 36.66 -3.34 -35.23
C PRO A 272 37.59 -2.22 -34.65
N GLY A 273 37.97 -2.32 -33.35
CA GLY A 273 39.10 -1.61 -32.73
C GLY A 273 38.74 -0.90 -31.41
N ALA A 274 38.99 -1.45 -30.22
CA ALA A 274 40.25 -1.72 -29.50
C ALA A 274 40.81 -0.53 -28.70
N GLY A 275 40.94 -0.73 -27.37
CA GLY A 275 42.05 -0.20 -26.56
C GLY A 275 41.72 0.89 -25.53
N GLY A 276 42.04 0.61 -24.26
CA GLY A 276 42.33 1.65 -23.26
C GLY A 276 41.86 1.37 -21.84
N ALA A 277 42.70 0.70 -21.04
CA ALA A 277 42.51 0.39 -19.62
C ALA A 277 43.00 1.53 -18.69
N GLY A 278 42.47 1.61 -17.46
CA GLY A 278 43.17 2.22 -16.32
C GLY A 278 42.26 2.67 -15.16
N PRO A 279 42.63 2.50 -13.88
CA PRO A 279 41.72 2.04 -12.82
C PRO A 279 41.42 3.08 -11.72
N GLY A 280 40.27 2.93 -11.05
CA GLY A 280 39.90 3.69 -9.85
C GLY A 280 39.25 2.76 -8.82
N ALA A 281 39.89 2.64 -7.66
CA ALA A 281 39.55 1.71 -6.60
C ALA A 281 38.23 2.04 -5.88
N GLU A 282 37.31 1.08 -5.81
CA GLU A 282 36.22 1.06 -4.83
C GLU A 282 36.38 -0.14 -3.89
N THR A 283 36.51 0.16 -2.60
CA THR A 283 36.50 -0.77 -1.47
C THR A 283 35.23 -1.62 -1.43
N PRO A 284 35.31 -2.96 -1.30
CA PRO A 284 34.13 -3.82 -1.31
C PRO A 284 33.47 -3.86 0.08
N SER A 285 32.21 -3.43 0.14
CA SER A 285 31.31 -3.74 1.27
C SER A 285 31.02 -5.24 1.32
N PRO A 286 30.88 -5.87 2.50
CA PRO A 286 30.93 -7.32 2.64
C PRO A 286 29.73 -8.01 1.98
N LYS A 287 30.04 -8.93 1.07
CA LYS A 287 29.12 -9.88 0.45
C LYS A 287 28.58 -10.84 1.52
N ARG A 288 27.28 -10.78 1.83
CA ARG A 288 26.58 -11.88 2.50
C ARG A 288 26.17 -12.91 1.46
N THR A 289 27.01 -13.93 1.30
CA THR A 289 26.75 -15.12 0.51
C THR A 289 25.84 -16.09 1.27
N GLY A 290 24.73 -16.45 0.62
CA GLY A 290 23.84 -17.54 1.02
C GLY A 290 22.59 -17.50 0.14
N PRO A 291 22.06 -18.65 -0.33
CA PRO A 291 20.86 -18.66 -1.15
C PRO A 291 19.67 -18.21 -0.29
N ARG A 292 19.18 -16.98 -0.52
CA ARG A 292 18.03 -16.42 0.20
C ARG A 292 16.74 -16.86 -0.50
N THR A 293 16.45 -18.15 -0.45
CA THR A 293 15.11 -18.66 -0.69
C THR A 293 14.29 -18.43 0.60
N GLY A 294 13.17 -17.71 0.50
CA GLY A 294 12.23 -17.57 1.62
C GLY A 294 11.90 -16.14 2.02
N TRP A 295 10.76 -15.68 1.53
CA TRP A 295 9.90 -14.61 2.02
C TRP A 295 10.10 -14.24 3.51
N ARG A 296 10.43 -12.98 3.81
CA ARG A 296 10.41 -12.44 5.17
C ARG A 296 9.39 -11.30 5.29
N TRP A 297 8.13 -11.67 5.43
CA TRP A 297 7.11 -10.76 5.98
C TRP A 297 7.52 -10.34 7.39
N ARG A 298 8.13 -9.16 7.53
CA ARG A 298 8.32 -8.51 8.83
C ARG A 298 7.38 -7.30 8.94
N ASN A 299 6.36 -7.54 9.77
CA ASN A 299 5.32 -6.69 10.36
C ASN A 299 4.11 -6.39 9.47
N LEU A 300 3.09 -7.24 9.61
CA LEU A 300 1.68 -6.84 9.47
C LEU A 300 1.14 -6.19 10.77
N LEU A 301 1.87 -6.29 11.89
CA LEU A 301 2.11 -5.29 12.96
C LEU A 301 2.81 -6.01 14.15
N LYS A 302 3.89 -5.42 14.69
CA LYS A 302 4.38 -5.66 16.06
C LYS A 302 4.80 -4.32 16.68
N PRO A 303 4.27 -3.94 17.86
CA PRO A 303 4.61 -2.69 18.53
C PRO A 303 5.84 -2.88 19.45
N ARG A 304 6.69 -1.86 19.59
CA ARG A 304 7.48 -1.68 20.83
C ARG A 304 8.05 -0.27 20.97
N ASN A 305 7.65 0.40 22.05
CA ASN A 305 8.10 1.70 22.58
C ASN A 305 7.45 2.97 22.03
N GLN A 306 6.23 3.26 22.50
CA GLN A 306 5.97 4.63 22.97
C GLN A 306 6.85 4.85 24.20
N ARG A 307 8.00 5.51 24.02
CA ARG A 307 8.59 6.23 25.14
C ARG A 307 7.68 7.42 25.40
N LYS A 308 7.07 7.45 26.58
CA LYS A 308 6.61 8.70 27.19
C LYS A 308 7.73 9.72 27.06
N ILE A 309 7.45 10.84 26.42
CA ILE A 309 8.11 12.12 26.67
C ILE A 309 6.97 13.08 26.95
#